data_AF-A0A091BW27-F1
#
_entry.id   AF-A0A091BW27-F1
#
_cell.length_a   1.000
_cell.length_b   1.000
_cell.length_c   1.000
_cell.angle_alpha   90.00
_cell.angle_beta   90.00
_cell.angle_gamma   90.00
#
_symmetry.space_group_name_H-M   'P 1'
#
loop_
_entity.id
_entity.type
_entity.pdbx_description
1 polymer ?
#
loop_
_entity_poly.entity_id
_entity_poly.type
_entity_poly.pdbx_seq_one_letter_code
_entity_poly.pdbx_strand_id
1 'polypeptide(L)'
;MTYEQTLSTLIHEMAHSELHNKKSLTERFEGKLTRSSKELQAESIAYVVSNHLGFDTSNDSFAYLASWSQEPDGLENLKAQLEIVQEEASSLMKRIDKHLEKYQSLTVSKDEKLTENQKRELEKTANPFYQSLQKAKGETVQTASAKEEQSKKVNRPMKQ
;
A
#
# COMPACT_ATOMS: atom_id res chain seq x y z
N MET A 1 -8.46 15.62 -15.52
CA MET A 1 -8.66 15.15 -14.14
C MET A 1 -7.36 14.50 -13.70
N THR A 2 -6.69 15.06 -12.71
CA THR A 2 -5.42 14.53 -12.18
C THR A 2 -5.69 13.42 -11.15
N TYR A 3 -4.66 12.68 -10.76
CA TYR A 3 -4.79 11.62 -9.75
C TYR A 3 -5.22 12.19 -8.38
N GLU A 4 -4.70 13.37 -8.03
CA GLU A 4 -5.02 14.09 -6.80
C GLU A 4 -6.50 14.50 -6.78
N GLN A 5 -7.02 14.99 -7.92
CA GLN A 5 -8.44 15.32 -8.06
C GLN A 5 -9.32 14.08 -7.91
N THR A 6 -8.95 12.97 -8.56
CA THR A 6 -9.68 11.71 -8.43
C THR A 6 -9.70 11.22 -6.99
N LEU A 7 -8.57 11.29 -6.28
CA LEU A 7 -8.47 10.86 -4.89
C LEU A 7 -9.28 11.77 -3.96
N SER A 8 -9.22 13.09 -4.16
CA SER A 8 -10.04 14.06 -3.42
C SER A 8 -11.54 13.78 -3.59
N THR A 9 -11.99 13.54 -4.83
CA THR A 9 -13.38 13.15 -5.10
C THR A 9 -13.75 11.85 -4.38
N LEU A 10 -12.89 10.83 -4.42
CA LEU A 10 -13.16 9.57 -3.71
C LEU A 10 -13.30 9.78 -2.19
N ILE A 11 -12.44 10.60 -1.60
CA ILE A 11 -12.50 10.92 -0.17
C ILE A 11 -13.78 11.70 0.15
N HIS A 12 -14.19 12.63 -0.72
CA HIS A 12 -15.46 13.36 -0.59
C HIS A 12 -16.66 12.41 -0.55
N GLU A 13 -16.73 11.45 -1.47
CA GLU A 13 -17.81 10.45 -1.49
C GLU A 13 -17.76 9.51 -0.27
N MET A 14 -16.57 9.15 0.23
CA MET A 14 -16.43 8.41 1.48
C MET A 14 -16.95 9.21 2.67
N ALA A 15 -16.62 10.50 2.75
CA ALA A 15 -17.13 11.39 3.78
C ALA A 15 -18.65 11.45 3.73
N HIS A 16 -19.27 11.61 2.55
CA HIS A 16 -20.72 11.56 2.41
C HIS A 16 -21.33 10.26 2.95
N SER A 17 -20.76 9.13 2.56
CA SER A 17 -21.23 7.80 2.97
C SER A 17 -21.13 7.60 4.49
N GLU A 18 -20.07 8.10 5.13
CA GLU A 18 -19.84 7.89 6.55
C GLU A 18 -20.61 8.88 7.42
N LEU A 19 -20.68 10.15 7.02
CA LEU A 19 -21.32 11.20 7.82
C LEU A 19 -22.84 11.18 7.68
N HIS A 20 -23.34 11.09 6.45
CA HIS A 20 -24.75 11.41 6.14
C HIS A 20 -25.68 10.22 6.08
N ASN A 21 -25.13 9.00 6.18
CA ASN A 21 -25.93 7.79 6.40
C ASN A 21 -26.17 7.49 7.90
N LYS A 22 -25.53 8.23 8.82
CA LYS A 22 -25.70 8.06 10.27
C LYS A 22 -26.95 8.80 10.75
N LYS A 23 -27.89 8.05 11.35
CA LYS A 23 -29.09 8.64 12.01
C LYS A 23 -28.73 9.61 13.13
N SER A 24 -27.68 9.32 13.89
CA SER A 24 -27.21 10.14 15.01
C SER A 24 -26.84 11.57 14.59
N LEU A 25 -26.24 11.76 13.41
CA LEU A 25 -25.90 13.09 12.93
C LEU A 25 -27.14 13.87 12.50
N THR A 26 -28.10 13.18 11.89
CA THR A 26 -29.40 13.78 11.54
C THR A 26 -30.12 14.24 12.81
N GLU A 27 -30.09 13.44 13.88
CA GLU A 27 -30.66 13.80 15.19
C GLU A 27 -29.90 14.96 15.86
N ARG A 28 -28.56 15.00 15.79
CA ARG A 28 -27.72 16.09 16.33
C ARG A 28 -28.10 17.46 15.80
N PHE A 29 -28.58 17.54 14.56
CA PHE A 29 -29.04 18.77 13.92
C PHE A 29 -30.58 18.84 13.79
N GLU A 30 -31.34 18.02 14.51
CA GLU A 30 -32.81 17.99 14.46
C GLU A 30 -33.38 17.82 13.04
N GLY A 31 -32.64 17.15 12.15
CA GLY A 31 -33.00 16.99 10.74
C GLY A 31 -32.83 18.25 9.89
N LYS A 32 -32.26 19.34 10.42
CA LYS A 32 -32.12 20.64 9.76
C LYS A 32 -30.85 20.77 8.92
N LEU A 33 -30.03 19.72 8.79
CA LEU A 33 -28.80 19.79 8.03
C LEU A 33 -29.10 19.94 6.53
N THR A 34 -28.85 21.13 6.00
CA THR A 34 -29.10 21.46 4.60
C THR A 34 -28.17 20.69 3.68
N ARG A 35 -28.56 20.51 2.41
CA ARG A 35 -27.66 19.92 1.40
C ARG A 35 -26.32 20.68 1.35
N SER A 36 -26.36 22.01 1.33
CA SER A 36 -25.15 22.83 1.31
C SER A 36 -24.22 22.55 2.49
N SER A 37 -24.76 22.39 3.70
CA SER A 37 -23.97 22.02 4.88
C SER A 37 -23.32 20.63 4.72
N LYS A 38 -24.05 19.67 4.13
CA LYS A 38 -23.54 18.31 3.89
C LYS A 38 -22.36 18.29 2.91
N GLU A 39 -22.50 18.99 1.78
CA GLU A 39 -21.44 19.12 0.77
C GLU A 39 -20.20 19.78 1.37
N LEU A 40 -20.39 20.86 2.14
CA LEU A 40 -19.32 21.58 2.80
C LEU A 40 -18.57 20.71 3.82
N GLN A 41 -19.28 19.95 4.66
CA GLN A 41 -18.62 19.01 5.56
C GLN A 41 -17.79 17.97 4.79
N ALA A 42 -18.35 17.38 3.72
CA ALA A 42 -17.66 16.40 2.91
C ALA A 42 -16.42 16.97 2.21
N GLU A 43 -16.53 18.18 1.66
CA GLU A 43 -15.42 18.89 1.02
C GLU A 43 -14.33 19.32 2.02
N SER A 44 -14.72 19.75 3.22
CA SER A 44 -13.79 20.08 4.30
C SER A 44 -13.00 18.84 4.74
N ILE A 45 -13.67 17.68 4.86
CA ILE A 45 -13.02 16.40 5.19
C ILE A 45 -12.09 15.99 4.06
N ALA A 46 -12.54 16.09 2.80
CA ALA A 46 -11.71 15.79 1.64
C ALA A 46 -10.43 16.63 1.64
N TYR A 47 -10.52 17.93 1.89
CA TYR A 47 -9.36 18.81 1.99
C TYR A 47 -8.39 18.38 3.10
N VAL A 48 -8.89 18.17 4.33
CA VAL A 48 -8.03 17.82 5.48
C VAL A 48 -7.30 16.49 5.26
N VAL A 49 -8.01 15.47 4.79
CA VAL A 49 -7.45 14.15 4.55
C VAL A 49 -6.47 14.19 3.37
N SER A 50 -6.81 14.93 2.30
CA SER A 50 -5.92 15.11 1.15
C SER A 50 -4.60 15.77 1.54
N ASN A 51 -4.68 16.83 2.35
CA ASN A 51 -3.53 17.53 2.88
C ASN A 51 -2.67 16.62 3.78
N HIS A 52 -3.29 15.77 4.62
CA HIS A 52 -2.57 14.77 5.44
C HIS A 52 -1.80 13.77 4.58
N LEU A 53 -2.34 13.39 3.44
CA LEU A 53 -1.69 12.49 2.48
C LEU A 53 -0.65 13.19 1.58
N GLY A 54 -0.50 14.51 1.71
CA GLY A 54 0.56 15.28 1.07
C GLY A 54 0.22 15.82 -0.33
N PHE A 55 -1.05 15.84 -0.73
CA PHE A 55 -1.47 16.47 -1.99
C PHE A 55 -2.33 17.72 -1.75
N ASP A 56 -1.97 18.79 -2.47
CA ASP A 56 -2.63 20.08 -2.38
C ASP A 56 -3.92 20.09 -3.21
N THR A 57 -5.05 20.31 -2.55
CA THR A 57 -6.39 20.40 -3.15
C THR A 57 -7.06 21.75 -2.82
N SER A 58 -6.25 22.75 -2.44
CA SER A 58 -6.73 24.05 -1.91
C SER A 58 -7.64 24.84 -2.84
N ASN A 59 -7.66 24.54 -4.14
CA ASN A 59 -8.40 25.32 -5.13
C ASN A 59 -9.92 25.26 -4.98
N ASP A 60 -10.46 24.32 -4.19
CA ASP A 60 -11.91 24.09 -4.10
C ASP A 60 -12.51 24.44 -2.72
N SER A 61 -11.70 24.69 -1.70
CA SER A 61 -12.10 24.17 -0.39
C SER A 61 -13.05 25.03 0.48
N PHE A 62 -13.19 26.37 0.35
CA PHE A 62 -13.82 27.14 1.46
C PHE A 62 -14.60 28.42 1.15
N ALA A 63 -15.01 28.70 -0.09
CA ALA A 63 -15.66 29.98 -0.43
C ALA A 63 -16.95 30.27 0.39
N TYR A 64 -17.60 29.23 0.91
CA TYR A 64 -18.85 29.32 1.68
C TYR A 64 -18.66 29.56 3.19
N LEU A 65 -17.45 29.44 3.77
CA LEU A 65 -17.26 29.66 5.22
C LEU A 65 -17.69 31.07 5.64
N ALA A 66 -17.58 32.04 4.73
CA ALA A 66 -18.01 33.41 4.95
C ALA A 66 -19.53 33.53 5.21
N SER A 67 -20.36 32.68 4.58
CA SER A 67 -21.82 32.79 4.71
C SER A 67 -22.32 32.38 6.10
N TRP A 68 -21.69 31.40 6.75
CA TRP A 68 -22.05 30.95 8.10
C TRP A 68 -21.70 31.98 9.18
N SER A 69 -20.68 32.81 8.97
CA SER A 69 -20.29 33.84 9.95
C SER A 69 -21.31 34.98 10.11
N GLN A 70 -22.28 35.08 9.19
CA GLN A 70 -23.24 36.19 9.13
C GLN A 70 -24.55 35.90 9.88
N GLU A 71 -24.76 34.68 10.36
CA GLU A 71 -25.97 34.31 11.10
C GLU A 71 -25.83 34.62 12.61
N PRO A 72 -26.93 34.96 13.32
CA PRO A 72 -26.89 35.32 14.75
C PRO A 72 -26.27 34.24 15.66
N ASP A 73 -26.44 32.97 15.29
CA ASP A 73 -25.89 31.76 15.92
C ASP A 73 -24.74 31.14 15.11
N GLY A 74 -24.26 31.85 14.09
CA GLY A 74 -23.32 31.36 13.08
C GLY A 74 -21.99 30.86 13.64
N LEU A 75 -21.47 31.48 14.70
CA LEU A 75 -20.21 31.05 15.33
C LEU A 75 -20.35 29.71 16.07
N GLU A 76 -21.43 29.51 16.83
CA GLU A 76 -21.64 28.26 17.55
C GLU A 76 -21.96 27.11 16.58
N ASN A 77 -22.78 27.39 15.55
CA ASN A 77 -23.01 26.44 14.46
C ASN A 77 -21.70 26.09 13.75
N LEU A 78 -20.88 27.08 13.38
CA LEU A 78 -19.57 26.85 12.74
C LEU A 78 -18.66 25.97 13.60
N LYS A 79 -18.57 26.22 14.91
CA LYS A 79 -17.79 25.36 15.82
C LYS A 79 -18.29 23.92 15.82
N ALA A 80 -19.60 23.71 15.94
CA ALA A 80 -20.18 22.37 15.93
C ALA A 80 -19.88 21.62 14.61
N GLN A 81 -19.92 22.33 13.48
CA GLN A 81 -19.61 21.79 12.16
C GLN A 81 -18.13 21.43 12.04
N LEU A 82 -17.23 22.29 12.53
CA LEU A 82 -15.79 22.04 12.53
C LEU A 82 -15.39 20.87 13.43
N GLU A 83 -16.05 20.70 14.57
CA GLU A 83 -15.83 19.55 15.47
C GLU A 83 -16.15 18.23 14.75
N ILE A 84 -17.28 18.16 14.05
CA ILE A 84 -17.66 16.98 13.26
C ILE A 84 -16.64 16.70 12.14
N VAL A 85 -16.25 17.74 11.40
CA VAL A 85 -15.24 17.63 10.34
C VAL A 85 -13.93 17.10 10.92
N GLN A 86 -13.48 17.62 12.07
CA GLN A 86 -12.26 17.19 12.72
C GLN A 86 -12.32 15.73 13.15
N GLU A 87 -13.40 15.31 13.82
CA GLU A 87 -13.58 13.95 14.30
C GLU A 87 -13.56 12.94 13.15
N GLU A 88 -14.32 13.21 12.09
CA GLU A 88 -14.49 12.29 10.97
C GLU A 88 -13.25 12.26 10.07
N ALA A 89 -12.61 13.41 9.82
CA ALA A 89 -11.32 13.43 9.15
C ALA A 89 -10.26 12.65 9.96
N SER A 90 -10.18 12.85 11.28
CA SER A 90 -9.25 12.10 12.15
C SER A 90 -9.48 10.59 12.09
N SER A 91 -10.74 10.17 12.15
CA SER A 91 -11.14 8.77 12.02
C SER A 91 -10.74 8.18 10.67
N LEU A 92 -11.01 8.89 9.58
CA LEU A 92 -10.70 8.45 8.22
C LEU A 92 -9.19 8.37 7.98
N MET A 93 -8.42 9.38 8.39
CA MET A 93 -6.95 9.38 8.31
C MET A 93 -6.35 8.17 9.03
N LYS A 94 -6.75 7.92 10.28
CA LYS A 94 -6.27 6.76 11.06
C LYS A 94 -6.53 5.44 10.36
N ARG A 95 -7.69 5.30 9.70
CA ARG A 95 -8.04 4.08 8.96
C ARG A 95 -7.21 3.96 7.69
N ILE A 96 -7.04 5.03 6.94
CA ILE A 96 -6.18 5.07 5.75
C ILE A 96 -4.75 4.68 6.14
N ASP A 97 -4.18 5.31 7.17
CA ASP A 97 -2.83 5.04 7.66
C ASP A 97 -2.67 3.57 8.06
N LYS A 98 -3.62 3.00 8.81
CA LYS A 98 -3.62 1.58 9.19
C LYS A 98 -3.64 0.65 7.97
N HIS A 99 -4.42 0.99 6.95
CA HIS A 99 -4.46 0.20 5.72
C HIS A 99 -3.15 0.33 4.94
N LEU A 100 -2.59 1.53 4.82
CA LEU A 100 -1.30 1.77 4.18
C LEU A 100 -0.16 1.03 4.87
N GLU A 101 -0.08 1.05 6.19
CA GLU A 101 0.91 0.31 6.99
C GLU A 101 0.80 -1.21 6.74
N LYS A 102 -0.43 -1.73 6.67
CA LYS A 102 -0.68 -3.14 6.32
C LYS A 102 -0.22 -3.45 4.89
N TYR A 103 -0.48 -2.58 3.92
CA TYR A 103 0.00 -2.78 2.55
C TYR A 103 1.52 -2.69 2.45
N GLN A 104 2.14 -1.76 3.19
CA GLN A 104 3.60 -1.60 3.21
C GLN A 104 4.27 -2.84 3.83
N SER A 105 3.78 -3.34 4.97
CA SER A 105 4.31 -4.57 5.57
C SER A 105 4.14 -5.79 4.67
N LEU A 106 3.03 -5.91 3.92
CA LEU A 106 2.81 -7.01 2.96
C LEU A 106 3.70 -6.92 1.72
N THR A 107 4.00 -5.72 1.24
CA THR A 107 4.84 -5.50 0.04
C THR A 107 6.33 -5.60 0.37
N VAL A 108 6.79 -4.97 1.44
CA VAL A 108 8.18 -5.06 1.90
C VAL A 108 8.55 -6.49 2.33
N SER A 109 7.64 -7.21 3.00
CA SER A 109 7.87 -8.64 3.34
C SER A 109 7.95 -9.56 2.12
N LYS A 110 7.45 -9.12 0.95
CA LYS A 110 7.50 -9.89 -0.30
C LYS A 110 8.78 -9.62 -1.09
N ASP A 111 9.37 -8.44 -0.95
CA ASP A 111 10.63 -8.05 -1.61
C ASP A 111 11.90 -8.35 -0.77
N GLU A 112 11.81 -8.58 0.55
CA GLU A 112 13.01 -8.68 1.42
C GLU A 112 13.47 -10.07 1.91
N LYS A 113 13.04 -11.21 1.36
CA LYS A 113 13.67 -12.50 1.75
C LYS A 113 14.17 -13.35 0.58
N LEU A 114 15.32 -12.95 0.03
CA LEU A 114 16.35 -13.96 -0.21
C LEU A 114 16.90 -14.39 1.15
N THR A 115 16.63 -15.63 1.55
CA THR A 115 17.19 -16.23 2.76
C THR A 115 18.71 -16.13 2.76
N GLU A 116 19.34 -16.07 3.93
CA GLU A 116 20.81 -15.94 4.03
C GLU A 116 21.56 -17.06 3.29
N ASN A 117 20.93 -18.25 3.22
CA ASN A 117 21.40 -19.35 2.39
C ASN A 117 21.30 -19.06 0.88
N GLN A 118 20.22 -18.44 0.40
CA GLN A 118 20.10 -18.05 -1.01
C GLN A 118 21.12 -16.97 -1.39
N LYS A 119 21.45 -16.04 -0.48
CA LYS A 119 22.54 -15.07 -0.69
C LYS A 119 23.91 -15.76 -0.78
N ARG A 120 24.20 -16.69 0.15
CA ARG A 120 25.45 -17.47 0.13
C ARG A 120 25.58 -18.36 -1.11
N GLU A 121 24.49 -18.94 -1.60
CA GLU A 121 24.52 -19.77 -2.81
C GLU A 121 24.70 -18.91 -4.09
N LEU A 122 24.12 -17.71 -4.14
CA LEU A 122 24.38 -16.75 -5.23
C LEU A 122 25.84 -16.26 -5.23
N GLU A 123 26.42 -16.02 -4.05
CA GLU A 123 27.85 -15.65 -3.91
C GLU A 123 28.80 -16.79 -4.31
N LYS A 124 28.48 -18.03 -3.92
CA LYS A 124 29.27 -19.21 -4.32
C LYS A 124 29.20 -19.43 -5.82
N THR A 125 28.04 -19.29 -6.44
CA THR A 125 27.87 -19.50 -7.90
C THR A 125 28.49 -18.39 -8.74
N ALA A 126 28.59 -17.17 -8.23
CA ALA A 126 29.25 -16.06 -8.89
C ALA A 126 30.79 -16.07 -8.76
N ASN A 127 31.35 -16.79 -7.77
CA ASN A 127 32.79 -16.81 -7.53
C ASN A 127 33.54 -17.74 -8.52
N PRO A 128 34.55 -17.24 -9.27
CA PRO A 128 35.32 -18.01 -10.25
C PRO A 128 35.96 -19.30 -9.69
N PHE A 129 36.27 -19.32 -8.40
CA PHE A 129 36.83 -20.48 -7.72
C PHE A 129 35.84 -21.67 -7.69
N TYR A 130 34.56 -21.43 -7.40
CA TYR A 130 33.55 -22.50 -7.37
C TYR A 130 33.11 -22.93 -8.77
N GLN A 131 33.12 -22.03 -9.75
CA GLN A 131 32.87 -22.37 -11.15
C GLN A 131 33.95 -23.31 -11.71
N SER A 132 35.22 -23.05 -11.42
CA SER A 132 36.32 -23.93 -11.82
C SER A 132 36.29 -25.29 -11.12
N LEU A 133 35.90 -25.35 -9.84
CA LEU A 133 35.67 -26.61 -9.11
C LEU A 133 34.55 -27.46 -9.70
N GLN A 134 33.44 -26.85 -10.13
CA GLN A 134 32.33 -27.58 -10.77
C GLN A 134 32.73 -28.13 -12.13
N LYS A 135 33.48 -27.35 -12.92
CA LYS A 135 34.01 -27.78 -14.21
C LYS A 135 34.95 -28.98 -14.09
N ALA A 136 35.86 -28.94 -13.11
CA ALA A 136 36.78 -30.05 -12.82
C ALA A 136 36.06 -31.33 -12.33
N LYS A 137 34.95 -31.18 -11.59
CA LYS A 137 34.10 -32.31 -11.17
C LYS A 137 33.29 -32.92 -12.33
N GLY A 138 32.83 -32.10 -13.28
CA GLY A 138 32.10 -32.58 -14.47
C GLY A 138 32.99 -33.43 -15.40
N GLU A 139 34.25 -33.04 -15.56
CA GLU A 139 35.22 -33.76 -16.40
C GLU A 139 35.65 -35.12 -15.82
N THR A 140 35.63 -35.28 -14.49
CA THR A 140 35.96 -36.55 -13.81
C THR A 140 34.82 -37.57 -13.83
N VAL A 141 33.56 -37.14 -13.87
CA VAL A 141 32.39 -38.06 -13.91
C VAL A 141 32.18 -38.65 -15.31
N GLN A 142 32.41 -37.86 -16.38
CA GLN A 142 32.31 -38.36 -17.76
C GLN A 142 33.40 -39.39 -18.10
N THR A 143 34.59 -39.26 -17.50
CA THR A 143 35.71 -40.20 -17.72
C THR A 143 35.59 -41.48 -16.89
N ALA A 144 34.86 -41.46 -15.78
CA ALA A 144 34.61 -42.65 -14.95
C ALA A 144 33.54 -43.57 -15.56
N SER A 145 32.42 -43.03 -16.04
CA SER A 145 31.33 -43.83 -16.64
C SER A 145 31.75 -44.52 -17.96
N ALA A 146 32.68 -43.93 -18.72
CA ALA A 146 33.17 -44.52 -19.96
C ALA A 146 34.18 -45.67 -19.75
N LYS A 147 34.86 -45.72 -18.58
CA LYS A 147 35.86 -46.76 -18.28
C LYS A 147 35.26 -48.06 -17.75
N GLU A 148 34.05 -48.01 -17.17
CA GLU A 148 33.45 -49.20 -16.55
C GLU A 148 32.76 -50.13 -17.57
N GLU A 149 32.24 -49.60 -18.68
CA GLU A 149 31.66 -50.43 -19.77
C GLU A 149 32.71 -51.14 -20.64
N GLN A 150 33.95 -50.63 -20.73
CA GLN A 150 35.00 -51.24 -21.56
C GLN A 150 35.76 -52.39 -20.86
N SER A 151 35.78 -52.48 -19.53
CA SER A 151 36.58 -53.49 -18.83
C SER A 151 36.00 -54.91 -18.86
N LYS A 152 34.68 -55.07 -19.10
CA LYS A 152 34.02 -56.39 -19.13
C LYS A 152 34.15 -57.16 -20.45
N LYS A 153 34.63 -56.54 -21.55
CA LYS A 153 34.69 -57.21 -22.88
C LYS A 153 36.02 -57.88 -23.22
N VAL A 154 37.12 -57.65 -22.49
CA VAL A 154 38.47 -58.03 -22.98
C VAL A 154 39.08 -59.27 -22.29
N ASN A 155 38.51 -59.80 -21.21
CA ASN A 155 39.13 -60.93 -20.50
C ASN A 155 38.41 -62.28 -20.73
N ARG A 156 38.54 -62.83 -21.94
CA ARG A 156 38.31 -64.27 -22.19
C ARG A 156 39.61 -64.88 -22.75
N PRO A 157 40.22 -65.87 -22.07
CA PRO A 157 41.56 -66.35 -22.42
C PRO A 157 41.49 -67.43 -23.52
N MET A 158 42.51 -67.50 -24.39
CA MET A 158 42.84 -68.72 -25.13
C MET A 158 44.18 -69.26 -24.66
N LYS A 159 44.15 -70.49 -24.13
CA LYS A 159 45.30 -71.35 -23.84
C LYS A 159 45.83 -71.96 -25.16
N GLN A 160 47.14 -72.11 -25.24
CA GLN A 160 47.75 -73.36 -25.74
C GLN A 160 48.60 -73.94 -24.62
#